data_AF-A0A7C5B6Y3-F1
#
_entry.id   AF-A0A7C5B6Y3-F1
#
_cell.length_a   1.000
_cell.length_b   1.000
_cell.length_c   1.000
_cell.angle_alpha   90.00
_cell.angle_beta   90.00
_cell.angle_gamma   90.00
#
_symmetry.space_group_name_H-M   'P 1'
#
loop_
_entity.id
_entity.type
_entity.pdbx_description
1 polymer ?
#
loop_
_entity_poly.entity_id
_entity_poly.type
_entity_poly.pdbx_seq_one_letter_code
_entity_poly.pdbx_strand_id
1 'polypeptide(L)'
;MGFSLNVSAAILFTAFIIVASVSYVAFTQGLDTIFHGLDEQNEKDYAYRNTAIEIESMSWNKTVRNLHIYVKNVGSTTLKAEKTSVLVNGIDASQKIVLFTVDGKYTNVWAPMDTLHLNLTNIQNPKRVTVITNNGVKAYAIPGLHHIVVTPSYVNVPAGGTQVFFAYGYDFNDEPVDINSTISWSTNVGTMSGSMLNAQTTPGSGYVNASVGNIVGSAIVNVTPAPLHHIVVLPSPVDVPAGGTQVFTAQGYDIFNNPVSITPAWSTNVGVMVGSTLIARQTPTGTGNVWATVGSIVGSAVVNIVPASLHHIVVSPDDANVPVGSSLIYTAVGYDIYNNPININPVWTTNVGYMQGSTFYAQTTPADGLVTATVGSISDSATVHVIAGALNHIHVEPIQIDVPAGGTYTFTAIGHDAFHNVVPITPVW
;
A
#
# COMPACT_ATOMS: atom_id res chain seq x y z
N MET A 1 -44.91 -61.45 83.89
CA MET A 1 -45.18 -60.55 82.76
C MET A 1 -44.04 -60.70 81.75
N GLY A 2 -44.35 -60.92 80.47
CA GLY A 2 -43.44 -60.68 79.32
C GLY A 2 -42.62 -61.87 78.79
N PHE A 3 -43.21 -62.79 78.01
CA PHE A 3 -42.45 -63.76 77.19
C PHE A 3 -43.06 -64.05 75.79
N SER A 4 -43.96 -63.22 75.26
CA SER A 4 -44.63 -63.47 73.97
C SER A 4 -44.05 -62.70 72.77
N LEU A 5 -42.80 -62.23 72.82
CA LEU A 5 -42.20 -61.35 71.78
C LEU A 5 -41.05 -61.99 70.97
N ASN A 6 -40.88 -63.33 70.98
CA ASN A 6 -39.62 -63.93 70.51
C ASN A 6 -39.64 -64.69 69.17
N VAL A 7 -40.78 -65.16 68.65
CA VAL A 7 -40.76 -66.01 67.43
C VAL A 7 -40.98 -65.22 66.14
N SER A 8 -42.03 -64.41 66.04
CA SER A 8 -42.30 -63.62 64.82
C SER A 8 -41.22 -62.57 64.54
N ALA A 9 -40.68 -61.93 65.59
CA ALA A 9 -39.56 -61.01 65.46
C ALA A 9 -38.29 -61.71 64.95
N ALA A 10 -38.01 -62.94 65.41
CA ALA A 10 -36.87 -63.73 64.94
C ALA A 10 -37.03 -64.18 63.48
N ILE A 11 -38.23 -64.58 63.06
CA ILE A 11 -38.50 -64.95 61.66
C ILE A 11 -38.37 -63.73 60.74
N LEU A 12 -38.94 -62.58 61.11
CA LEU A 12 -38.82 -61.34 60.33
C LEU A 12 -37.38 -60.82 60.28
N PHE A 13 -36.63 -60.93 61.38
CA PHE A 13 -35.21 -60.57 61.41
C PHE A 13 -34.37 -61.49 60.51
N THR A 14 -34.65 -62.80 60.53
CA THR A 14 -33.96 -63.78 59.67
C THR A 14 -34.31 -63.55 58.20
N ALA A 15 -35.59 -63.31 57.88
CA ALA A 15 -36.03 -62.97 56.53
C ALA A 15 -35.40 -61.65 56.05
N PHE A 16 -35.32 -60.63 56.92
CA PHE A 16 -34.64 -59.38 56.60
C PHE A 16 -33.15 -59.59 56.35
N ILE A 17 -32.45 -60.41 57.15
CA ILE A 17 -31.05 -60.74 56.91
C ILE A 17 -30.88 -61.44 55.56
N ILE A 18 -31.74 -62.42 55.24
CA ILE A 18 -31.67 -63.13 53.95
C ILE A 18 -31.93 -62.18 52.79
N VAL A 19 -33.00 -61.37 52.86
CA VAL A 19 -33.33 -60.39 51.81
C VAL A 19 -32.25 -59.34 51.67
N ALA A 20 -31.71 -58.80 52.77
CA ALA A 20 -30.62 -57.83 52.77
C ALA A 20 -29.34 -58.44 52.19
N SER A 21 -29.04 -59.70 52.51
CA SER A 21 -27.86 -60.41 51.98
C SER A 21 -28.00 -60.65 50.49
N VAL A 22 -29.14 -61.15 50.02
CA VAL A 22 -29.40 -61.39 48.59
C VAL A 22 -29.43 -60.06 47.82
N SER A 23 -30.06 -59.01 48.38
CA SER A 23 -30.08 -57.67 47.77
C SER A 23 -28.70 -57.05 47.70
N TYR A 24 -27.89 -57.19 48.75
CA TYR A 24 -26.51 -56.70 48.77
C TYR A 24 -25.65 -57.42 47.71
N VAL A 25 -25.78 -58.74 47.59
CA VAL A 25 -25.09 -59.52 46.55
C VAL A 25 -25.54 -59.10 45.14
N ALA A 26 -26.84 -58.94 44.91
CA ALA A 26 -27.35 -58.49 43.60
C ALA A 26 -26.91 -57.05 43.27
N PHE A 27 -26.90 -56.15 44.25
CA PHE A 27 -26.46 -54.77 44.09
C PHE A 27 -24.96 -54.67 43.81
N THR A 28 -24.13 -55.43 44.53
CA THR A 28 -22.68 -55.48 44.30
C THR A 28 -22.35 -56.09 42.93
N GLN A 29 -22.98 -57.21 42.56
CA GLN A 29 -22.84 -57.78 41.21
C GLN A 29 -23.31 -56.82 40.10
N GLY A 30 -24.39 -56.06 40.35
CA GLY A 30 -24.87 -55.04 39.44
C GLY A 30 -23.89 -53.88 39.28
N LEU A 31 -23.31 -53.40 40.38
CA LEU A 31 -22.26 -52.38 40.36
C LEU A 31 -21.00 -52.88 39.64
N ASP A 32 -20.54 -54.10 39.93
CA ASP A 32 -19.38 -54.69 39.27
C ASP A 32 -19.61 -54.80 37.76
N THR A 33 -20.81 -55.19 37.32
CA THR A 33 -21.17 -55.25 35.89
C THR A 33 -21.12 -53.86 35.24
N ILE A 34 -21.59 -52.82 35.93
CA ILE A 34 -21.55 -51.44 35.42
C ILE A 34 -20.10 -50.93 35.34
N PHE A 35 -19.30 -51.13 36.39
CA PHE A 35 -17.91 -50.71 36.40
C PHE A 35 -17.09 -51.44 35.33
N HIS A 36 -17.29 -52.75 35.17
CA HIS A 36 -16.69 -53.50 34.06
C HIS A 36 -17.12 -52.97 32.69
N GLY A 37 -18.40 -52.64 32.50
CA GLY A 37 -18.88 -52.03 31.26
C GLY A 37 -18.26 -50.66 30.98
N LEU A 38 -18.06 -49.84 32.01
CA LEU A 38 -17.42 -48.52 31.90
C LEU A 38 -15.92 -48.64 31.58
N ASP A 39 -15.22 -49.57 32.23
CA ASP A 39 -13.80 -49.84 31.95
C ASP A 39 -13.62 -50.36 30.52
N GLU A 40 -14.47 -51.28 30.04
CA GLU A 40 -14.47 -51.73 28.64
C GLU A 40 -14.71 -50.57 27.65
N GLN A 41 -15.60 -49.64 27.98
CA GLN A 41 -15.86 -48.47 27.15
C GLN A 41 -14.65 -47.53 27.11
N ASN A 42 -14.04 -47.26 28.26
CA ASN A 42 -12.83 -46.44 28.37
C ASN A 42 -11.65 -47.07 27.61
N GLU A 43 -11.49 -48.40 27.67
CA GLU A 43 -10.45 -49.12 26.94
C GLU A 43 -10.66 -49.03 25.42
N LYS A 44 -11.91 -49.17 24.94
CA LYS A 44 -12.25 -48.96 23.52
C LYS A 44 -11.98 -47.54 23.07
N ASP A 45 -12.35 -46.54 23.87
CA ASP A 45 -12.12 -45.14 23.56
C ASP A 45 -10.62 -44.80 23.53
N TYR A 46 -9.84 -45.36 24.46
CA TYR A 46 -8.38 -45.24 24.47
C TYR A 46 -7.77 -45.89 23.22
N ALA A 47 -8.21 -47.11 22.89
CA ALA A 47 -7.76 -47.82 21.71
C ALA A 47 -8.12 -47.06 20.41
N TYR A 48 -9.33 -46.49 20.31
CA TYR A 48 -9.78 -45.69 19.18
C TYR A 48 -8.90 -44.45 18.99
N ARG A 49 -8.65 -43.67 20.06
CA ARG A 49 -7.84 -42.44 19.99
C ARG A 49 -6.38 -42.69 19.63
N ASN A 50 -5.84 -43.84 20.00
CA ASN A 50 -4.46 -44.24 19.71
C ASN A 50 -4.32 -45.04 18.41
N THR A 51 -5.43 -45.35 17.75
CA THR A 51 -5.43 -45.99 16.44
C THR A 51 -5.45 -44.91 15.36
N ALA A 52 -4.52 -44.99 14.42
CA ALA A 52 -4.54 -44.20 13.20
C ALA A 52 -4.03 -45.08 12.06
N ILE A 53 -4.71 -45.04 10.92
CA ILE A 53 -4.35 -45.83 9.75
C ILE A 53 -4.37 -44.97 8.50
N GLU A 54 -3.47 -45.28 7.56
CA GLU A 54 -3.39 -44.61 6.26
C GLU A 54 -3.27 -45.67 5.17
N ILE A 55 -4.01 -45.50 4.07
CA ILE A 55 -3.84 -46.35 2.89
C ILE A 55 -2.62 -45.80 2.13
N GLU A 56 -1.48 -46.48 2.22
CA GLU A 56 -0.23 -46.08 1.56
C GLU A 56 -0.31 -46.23 0.04
N SER A 57 -0.92 -47.32 -0.43
CA SER A 57 -1.12 -47.54 -1.85
C SER A 57 -2.27 -48.51 -2.12
N MET A 58 -2.78 -48.45 -3.34
CA MET A 58 -3.85 -49.32 -3.81
C MET A 58 -3.70 -49.57 -5.29
N SER A 59 -3.88 -50.82 -5.72
CA SER A 59 -3.84 -51.18 -7.14
C SER A 59 -5.00 -52.10 -7.47
N TRP A 60 -5.77 -51.76 -8.50
CA TRP A 60 -6.81 -52.63 -9.04
C TRP A 60 -6.44 -53.11 -10.43
N ASN A 61 -6.37 -54.42 -10.61
CA ASN A 61 -6.16 -55.01 -11.92
C ASN A 61 -7.52 -55.32 -12.56
N LYS A 62 -7.88 -54.56 -13.60
CA LYS A 62 -9.15 -54.70 -14.33
C LYS A 62 -9.35 -56.07 -14.98
N THR A 63 -8.27 -56.68 -15.45
CA THR A 63 -8.31 -57.96 -16.19
C THR A 63 -8.62 -59.12 -15.25
N VAL A 64 -7.91 -59.22 -14.12
CA VAL A 64 -8.10 -60.31 -13.15
C VAL A 64 -9.06 -59.95 -12.00
N ARG A 65 -9.52 -58.69 -11.93
CA ARG A 65 -10.45 -58.17 -10.90
C ARG A 65 -9.93 -58.31 -9.47
N ASN A 66 -8.62 -58.22 -9.31
CA ASN A 66 -7.95 -58.22 -8.01
C ASN A 66 -7.68 -56.79 -7.56
N LEU A 67 -7.95 -56.52 -6.29
CA LEU A 67 -7.69 -55.26 -5.63
C LEU A 67 -6.66 -55.51 -4.52
N HIS A 68 -5.49 -54.92 -4.65
CA HIS A 68 -4.48 -54.88 -3.60
C HIS A 68 -4.58 -53.56 -2.84
N ILE A 69 -4.54 -53.63 -1.52
CA ILE A 69 -4.61 -52.49 -0.61
C ILE A 69 -3.46 -52.62 0.37
N TYR A 70 -2.65 -51.58 0.51
CA TYR A 70 -1.58 -51.49 1.49
C TYR A 70 -1.94 -50.41 2.50
N VAL A 71 -2.06 -50.79 3.77
CA VAL A 71 -2.55 -49.93 4.85
C VAL A 71 -1.50 -49.89 5.95
N LYS A 72 -0.95 -48.72 6.24
CA LYS A 72 -0.01 -48.55 7.34
C LYS A 72 -0.75 -48.25 8.64
N ASN A 73 -0.31 -48.89 9.73
CA ASN A 73 -0.71 -48.49 11.06
C ASN A 73 0.17 -47.33 11.52
N VAL A 74 -0.33 -46.09 11.37
CA VAL A 74 0.37 -44.87 11.81
C VAL A 74 0.08 -44.53 13.29
N GLY A 75 -0.79 -45.30 13.95
CA GLY A 75 -1.09 -45.18 15.37
C GLY A 75 -0.12 -45.95 16.26
N SER A 76 -0.38 -45.92 17.57
CA SER A 76 0.40 -46.63 18.60
C SER A 76 -0.26 -47.93 19.09
N THR A 77 -1.54 -48.15 18.76
CA THR A 77 -2.27 -49.37 19.10
C THR A 77 -1.92 -50.52 18.15
N THR A 78 -1.66 -51.71 18.68
CA THR A 78 -1.55 -52.94 17.87
C THR A 78 -2.95 -53.41 17.45
N LEU A 79 -3.16 -53.65 16.17
CA LEU A 79 -4.43 -54.02 15.57
C LEU A 79 -4.49 -55.51 15.20
N LYS A 80 -5.69 -56.00 14.93
CA LYS A 80 -5.91 -57.38 14.44
C LYS A 80 -6.24 -57.35 12.95
N ALA A 81 -5.31 -57.84 12.13
CA ALA A 81 -5.47 -57.86 10.67
C ALA A 81 -6.76 -58.58 10.22
N GLU A 82 -7.09 -59.71 10.83
CA GLU A 82 -8.27 -60.53 10.49
C GLU A 82 -9.60 -59.82 10.78
N LYS A 83 -9.61 -58.85 11.70
CA LYS A 83 -10.80 -58.10 12.10
C LYS A 83 -10.94 -56.79 11.31
N THR A 84 -10.13 -56.61 10.27
CA THR A 84 -10.22 -55.46 9.37
C THR A 84 -11.32 -55.69 8.35
N SER A 85 -12.27 -54.75 8.26
CA SER A 85 -13.33 -54.78 7.26
C SER A 85 -12.99 -53.86 6.09
N VAL A 86 -13.38 -54.28 4.89
CA VAL A 86 -13.19 -53.48 3.68
C VAL A 86 -14.54 -53.24 3.01
N LEU A 87 -14.91 -51.97 2.85
CA LEU A 87 -16.06 -51.57 2.04
C LEU A 87 -15.58 -51.13 0.66
N VAL A 88 -16.18 -51.67 -0.40
CA VAL A 88 -15.97 -51.23 -1.78
C VAL A 88 -17.27 -50.63 -2.29
N ASN A 89 -17.22 -49.37 -2.73
CA ASN A 89 -18.39 -48.58 -3.16
C ASN A 89 -19.50 -48.51 -2.08
N GLY A 90 -19.11 -48.55 -0.81
CA GLY A 90 -20.04 -48.55 0.33
C GLY A 90 -20.66 -49.92 0.65
N ILE A 91 -20.32 -50.97 -0.09
CA ILE A 91 -20.79 -52.34 0.14
C ILE A 91 -19.69 -53.14 0.83
N ASP A 92 -20.05 -53.95 1.84
CA ASP A 92 -19.10 -54.83 2.52
C ASP A 92 -18.51 -55.86 1.56
N ALA A 93 -17.18 -55.79 1.41
CA ALA A 93 -16.38 -56.67 0.57
C ALA A 93 -15.38 -57.49 1.39
N SER A 94 -15.51 -57.51 2.73
CA SER A 94 -14.59 -58.20 3.63
C SER A 94 -14.49 -59.70 3.33
N GLN A 95 -15.59 -60.32 2.90
CA GLN A 95 -15.62 -61.74 2.49
C GLN A 95 -14.82 -62.04 1.21
N LYS A 96 -14.42 -61.02 0.45
CA LYS A 96 -13.64 -61.17 -0.78
C LYS A 96 -12.13 -61.10 -0.55
N ILE A 97 -11.70 -60.86 0.69
CA ILE A 97 -10.29 -60.88 1.08
C ILE A 97 -9.82 -62.34 1.03
N VAL A 98 -8.95 -62.65 0.06
CA VAL A 98 -8.37 -63.99 -0.12
C VAL A 98 -7.01 -64.13 0.53
N LEU A 99 -6.36 -63.00 0.80
CA LEU A 99 -5.04 -62.95 1.44
C LEU A 99 -4.93 -61.69 2.28
N PHE A 100 -4.35 -61.83 3.45
CA PHE A 100 -3.75 -60.70 4.15
C PHE A 100 -2.35 -61.06 4.66
N THR A 101 -1.45 -60.09 4.63
CA THR A 101 -0.13 -60.18 5.28
C THR A 101 0.17 -58.87 5.99
N VAL A 102 0.96 -58.92 7.06
CA VAL A 102 1.51 -57.74 7.72
C VAL A 102 3.02 -57.79 7.48
N ASP A 103 3.57 -56.77 6.82
CA ASP A 103 4.97 -56.72 6.39
C ASP A 103 5.43 -57.99 5.66
N GLY A 104 4.56 -58.51 4.79
CA GLY A 104 4.80 -59.72 4.00
C GLY A 104 4.73 -61.04 4.79
N LYS A 105 4.41 -61.00 6.08
CA LYS A 105 4.25 -62.19 6.93
C LYS A 105 2.77 -62.51 7.16
N TYR A 106 2.45 -63.80 7.21
CA TYR A 106 1.12 -64.30 7.60
C TYR A 106 0.96 -64.22 9.12
N THR A 107 0.59 -63.05 9.62
CA THR A 107 0.33 -62.81 11.04
C THR A 107 -0.93 -61.97 11.21
N ASN A 108 -1.65 -62.22 12.30
CA ASN A 108 -2.80 -61.42 12.69
C ASN A 108 -2.39 -60.16 13.48
N VAL A 109 -1.14 -60.09 13.94
CA VAL A 109 -0.61 -58.97 14.70
C VAL A 109 -0.20 -57.87 13.73
N TRP A 110 -0.93 -56.76 13.74
CA TRP A 110 -0.63 -55.57 12.94
C TRP A 110 -0.09 -54.48 13.88
N ALA A 111 1.23 -54.46 14.07
CA ALA A 111 1.88 -53.55 15.01
C ALA A 111 1.96 -52.12 14.47
N PRO A 112 2.24 -51.11 15.31
CA PRO A 112 2.57 -49.76 14.86
C PRO A 112 3.69 -49.76 13.81
N MET A 113 3.55 -48.90 12.80
CA MET A 113 4.41 -48.74 11.62
C MET A 113 4.40 -49.88 10.60
N ASP A 114 3.86 -51.06 10.93
CA ASP A 114 3.73 -52.15 9.97
C ASP A 114 2.65 -51.84 8.92
N THR A 115 2.80 -52.42 7.73
CA THR A 115 1.85 -52.30 6.62
C THR A 115 1.06 -53.59 6.44
N LEU A 116 -0.26 -53.50 6.59
CA LEU A 116 -1.23 -54.53 6.25
C LEU A 116 -1.48 -54.53 4.75
N HIS A 117 -1.15 -55.63 4.08
CA HIS A 117 -1.53 -55.90 2.71
C HIS A 117 -2.80 -56.74 2.67
N LEU A 118 -3.83 -56.27 1.96
CA LEU A 118 -5.07 -57.00 1.69
C LEU A 118 -5.17 -57.26 0.18
N ASN A 119 -5.43 -58.52 -0.19
CA ASN A 119 -5.75 -58.91 -1.57
C ASN A 119 -7.21 -59.35 -1.65
N LEU A 120 -8.02 -58.59 -2.39
CA LEU A 120 -9.42 -58.90 -2.63
C LEU A 120 -9.61 -59.39 -4.07
N THR A 121 -10.38 -60.45 -4.27
CA THR A 121 -10.70 -60.98 -5.62
C THR A 121 -12.14 -60.64 -6.01
N ASN A 122 -12.45 -60.77 -7.31
CA ASN A 122 -13.81 -60.54 -7.84
C ASN A 122 -14.38 -59.16 -7.49
N ILE A 123 -13.53 -58.13 -7.53
CA ILE A 123 -13.91 -56.74 -7.31
C ILE A 123 -14.23 -56.09 -8.66
N GLN A 124 -15.50 -55.69 -8.84
CA GLN A 124 -15.98 -54.98 -10.02
C GLN A 124 -15.87 -53.47 -9.80
N ASN A 125 -15.06 -52.80 -10.64
CA ASN A 125 -14.99 -51.34 -10.75
C ASN A 125 -15.01 -50.60 -9.39
N PRO A 126 -13.98 -50.78 -8.56
CA PRO A 126 -13.95 -50.14 -7.26
C PRO A 126 -13.70 -48.64 -7.47
N LYS A 127 -14.67 -47.80 -7.07
CA LYS A 127 -14.60 -46.32 -7.16
C LYS A 127 -14.22 -45.69 -5.83
N ARG A 128 -14.60 -46.33 -4.72
CA ARG A 128 -14.26 -45.90 -3.36
C ARG A 128 -13.97 -47.12 -2.52
N VAL A 129 -12.91 -47.07 -1.75
CA VAL A 129 -12.55 -48.12 -0.81
C VAL A 129 -12.39 -47.50 0.57
N THR A 130 -13.02 -48.13 1.55
CA THR A 130 -12.90 -47.78 2.96
C THR A 130 -12.36 -48.98 3.71
N VAL A 131 -11.25 -48.81 4.41
CA VAL A 131 -10.71 -49.83 5.32
C VAL A 131 -11.11 -49.44 6.74
N ILE A 132 -11.67 -50.37 7.50
CA ILE A 132 -12.17 -50.16 8.86
C ILE A 132 -11.45 -51.12 9.79
N THR A 133 -10.76 -50.57 10.78
CA THR A 133 -10.07 -51.36 11.82
C THR A 133 -11.05 -51.97 12.81
N ASN A 134 -10.59 -52.95 13.59
CA ASN A 134 -11.39 -53.55 14.67
C ASN A 134 -11.83 -52.56 15.77
N ASN A 135 -11.15 -51.42 15.87
CA ASN A 135 -11.50 -50.35 16.81
C ASN A 135 -12.45 -49.33 16.17
N GLY A 136 -12.75 -49.39 14.88
CA GLY A 136 -13.71 -48.52 14.19
C GLY A 136 -13.09 -47.31 13.46
N VAL A 137 -11.78 -47.13 13.52
CA VAL A 137 -11.05 -46.10 12.73
C VAL A 137 -11.06 -46.46 11.26
N LYS A 138 -11.28 -45.47 10.39
CA LYS A 138 -11.48 -45.65 8.94
C LYS A 138 -10.43 -44.89 8.14
N ALA A 139 -9.94 -45.50 7.07
CA ALA A 139 -9.17 -44.84 6.02
C ALA A 139 -9.90 -44.95 4.68
N TYR A 140 -9.78 -43.91 3.84
CA TYR A 140 -10.45 -43.82 2.54
C TYR A 140 -9.42 -43.69 1.42
N ALA A 141 -9.64 -44.41 0.32
CA ALA A 141 -8.89 -44.21 -0.91
C ALA A 141 -9.79 -44.41 -2.13
N ILE A 142 -9.42 -43.75 -3.24
CA ILE A 142 -9.97 -44.01 -4.56
C ILE A 142 -8.98 -44.94 -5.26
N PRO A 143 -9.37 -46.20 -5.56
CA PRO A 143 -8.54 -47.09 -6.34
C PRO A 143 -8.20 -46.42 -7.66
N GLY A 144 -6.90 -46.25 -7.91
CA GLY A 144 -6.43 -45.63 -9.14
C GLY A 144 -6.43 -44.11 -9.15
N LEU A 145 -6.55 -43.37 -8.04
CA LEU A 145 -6.06 -41.99 -8.07
C LEU A 145 -4.61 -41.98 -7.60
N HIS A 146 -3.69 -41.61 -8.48
CA HIS A 146 -2.25 -41.52 -8.22
C HIS A 146 -1.79 -40.06 -8.15
N HIS A 147 -2.23 -39.22 -9.10
CA HIS A 147 -1.86 -37.81 -9.11
C HIS A 147 -2.99 -36.93 -9.66
N ILE A 148 -2.89 -35.62 -9.39
CA ILE A 148 -3.81 -34.59 -9.87
C ILE A 148 -3.03 -33.58 -10.69
N VAL A 149 -3.53 -33.24 -11.87
CA VAL A 149 -3.00 -32.17 -12.72
C VAL A 149 -3.94 -30.99 -12.68
N VAL A 150 -3.43 -29.81 -12.31
CA VAL A 150 -4.19 -28.55 -12.32
C VAL A 150 -3.87 -27.76 -13.59
N THR A 151 -4.90 -27.32 -14.29
CA THR A 151 -4.80 -26.53 -15.53
C THR A 151 -5.52 -25.19 -15.37
N PRO A 152 -4.90 -24.05 -15.74
CA PRO A 152 -3.50 -23.94 -16.20
C PRO A 152 -2.51 -24.21 -15.06
N SER A 153 -1.35 -24.78 -15.39
CA SER A 153 -0.27 -25.03 -14.42
C SER A 153 0.50 -23.77 -14.02
N TYR A 154 0.43 -22.73 -14.85
CA TYR A 154 0.95 -21.39 -14.60
C TYR A 154 0.00 -20.33 -15.17
N VAL A 155 -0.25 -19.26 -14.42
CA VAL A 155 -1.03 -18.11 -14.90
C VAL A 155 -0.61 -16.80 -14.23
N ASN A 156 -0.64 -15.72 -15.00
CA ASN A 156 -0.55 -14.36 -14.47
C ASN A 156 -1.98 -13.83 -14.27
N VAL A 157 -2.31 -13.40 -13.06
CA VAL A 157 -3.63 -12.83 -12.74
C VAL A 157 -3.44 -11.41 -12.23
N PRO A 158 -4.11 -10.39 -12.79
CA PRO A 158 -4.07 -9.04 -12.25
C PRO A 158 -4.58 -9.01 -10.80
N ALA A 159 -4.03 -8.12 -9.97
CA ALA A 159 -4.50 -7.89 -8.61
C ALA A 159 -6.02 -7.65 -8.58
N GLY A 160 -6.73 -8.33 -7.67
CA GLY A 160 -8.20 -8.31 -7.61
C GLY A 160 -8.93 -8.96 -8.79
N GLY A 161 -8.22 -9.57 -9.74
CA GLY A 161 -8.78 -10.33 -10.84
C GLY A 161 -9.25 -11.73 -10.43
N THR A 162 -9.89 -12.44 -11.36
CA THR A 162 -10.37 -13.81 -11.16
C THR A 162 -9.79 -14.77 -12.18
N GLN A 163 -9.64 -16.04 -11.79
CA GLN A 163 -9.19 -17.12 -12.68
C GLN A 163 -9.86 -18.44 -12.29
N VAL A 164 -10.40 -19.16 -13.26
CA VAL A 164 -10.94 -20.51 -13.06
C VAL A 164 -9.87 -21.55 -13.34
N PHE A 165 -9.73 -22.53 -12.45
CA PHE A 165 -8.87 -23.69 -12.63
C PHE A 165 -9.69 -24.95 -12.90
N PHE A 166 -9.06 -25.90 -13.57
CA PHE A 166 -9.56 -27.25 -13.77
C PHE A 166 -8.58 -28.24 -13.16
N ALA A 167 -9.09 -29.36 -12.65
CA ALA A 167 -8.27 -30.43 -12.09
C ALA A 167 -8.67 -31.76 -12.70
N TYR A 168 -7.67 -32.55 -13.08
CA TYR A 168 -7.83 -33.87 -13.67
C TYR A 168 -7.08 -34.89 -12.82
N GLY A 169 -7.77 -35.94 -12.39
CA GLY A 169 -7.18 -37.05 -11.65
C GLY A 169 -6.73 -38.14 -12.61
N TYR A 170 -5.62 -38.80 -12.29
CA TYR A 170 -5.06 -39.90 -13.08
C TYR A 170 -4.60 -41.05 -12.20
N ASP A 171 -4.68 -42.27 -12.73
CA ASP A 171 -4.12 -43.46 -12.09
C ASP A 171 -2.61 -43.61 -12.33
N PHE A 172 -2.03 -44.72 -11.85
CA PHE A 172 -0.60 -44.99 -12.01
C PHE A 172 -0.21 -45.27 -13.48
N ASN A 173 -1.18 -45.57 -14.34
CA ASN A 173 -1.00 -45.80 -15.77
C ASN A 173 -1.41 -44.58 -16.61
N ASP A 174 -1.58 -43.41 -15.98
CA ASP A 174 -2.04 -42.17 -16.60
C ASP A 174 -3.46 -42.24 -17.21
N GLU A 175 -4.30 -43.16 -16.75
CA GLU A 175 -5.72 -43.22 -17.16
C GLU A 175 -6.57 -42.24 -16.35
N PRO A 176 -7.52 -41.50 -16.98
CA PRO A 176 -8.33 -40.51 -16.27
C PRO A 176 -9.23 -41.10 -15.19
N VAL A 177 -9.28 -40.44 -14.03
CA VAL A 177 -10.16 -40.74 -12.90
C VAL A 177 -11.03 -39.53 -12.56
N ASP A 178 -12.34 -39.75 -12.42
CA ASP A 178 -13.28 -38.69 -12.06
C ASP A 178 -13.14 -38.30 -10.58
N ILE A 179 -12.82 -37.02 -10.36
CA ILE A 179 -12.57 -36.41 -9.03
C ILE A 179 -13.50 -35.24 -8.72
N ASN A 180 -14.45 -34.92 -9.60
CA ASN A 180 -15.20 -33.65 -9.56
C ASN A 180 -16.07 -33.46 -8.31
N SER A 181 -16.55 -34.55 -7.71
CA SER A 181 -17.40 -34.51 -6.50
C SER A 181 -16.64 -34.54 -5.18
N THR A 182 -15.31 -34.69 -5.23
CA THR A 182 -14.45 -34.91 -4.05
C THR A 182 -13.32 -33.89 -3.91
N ILE A 183 -13.14 -33.02 -4.90
CA ILE A 183 -12.04 -32.06 -4.94
C ILE A 183 -12.23 -30.92 -3.94
N SER A 184 -11.17 -30.62 -3.20
CA SER A 184 -11.06 -29.43 -2.36
C SER A 184 -10.02 -28.48 -2.95
N TRP A 185 -10.35 -27.19 -2.98
CA TRP A 185 -9.48 -26.14 -3.51
C TRP A 185 -8.94 -25.27 -2.38
N SER A 186 -7.66 -24.92 -2.45
CA SER A 186 -7.02 -23.96 -1.53
C SER A 186 -6.00 -23.10 -2.26
N THR A 187 -5.68 -21.94 -1.68
CA THR A 187 -4.71 -20.99 -2.25
C THR A 187 -4.06 -20.16 -1.15
N ASN A 188 -2.87 -19.62 -1.43
CA ASN A 188 -2.19 -18.63 -0.59
C ASN A 188 -2.09 -17.25 -1.26
N VAL A 189 -2.74 -17.04 -2.41
CA VAL A 189 -2.69 -15.79 -3.20
C VAL A 189 -4.07 -15.14 -3.38
N GLY A 190 -4.97 -15.35 -2.42
CA GLY A 190 -6.33 -14.83 -2.46
C GLY A 190 -7.32 -15.77 -1.79
N THR A 191 -8.51 -15.90 -2.38
CA THR A 191 -9.57 -16.81 -1.89
C THR A 191 -10.12 -17.67 -3.03
N MET A 192 -10.56 -18.88 -2.70
CA MET A 192 -11.19 -19.79 -3.66
C MET A 192 -12.71 -19.81 -3.45
N SER A 193 -13.47 -19.69 -4.54
CA SER A 193 -14.91 -20.00 -4.61
C SER A 193 -15.10 -21.17 -5.56
N GLY A 194 -15.13 -22.39 -5.01
CA GLY A 194 -15.00 -23.61 -5.81
C GLY A 194 -13.64 -23.64 -6.52
N SER A 195 -13.65 -23.81 -7.84
CA SER A 195 -12.43 -23.79 -8.66
C SER A 195 -12.03 -22.39 -9.15
N MET A 196 -12.76 -21.34 -8.76
CA MET A 196 -12.45 -19.95 -9.13
C MET A 196 -11.60 -19.29 -8.05
N LEU A 197 -10.40 -18.85 -8.43
CA LEU A 197 -9.55 -17.95 -7.66
C LEU A 197 -10.07 -16.52 -7.77
N ASN A 198 -10.17 -15.84 -6.63
CA ASN A 198 -10.23 -14.39 -6.52
C ASN A 198 -8.87 -13.94 -5.99
N ALA A 199 -8.06 -13.33 -6.85
CA ALA A 199 -6.69 -12.97 -6.52
C ALA A 199 -6.66 -11.85 -5.46
N GLN A 200 -5.64 -11.89 -4.60
CA GLN A 200 -5.36 -10.83 -3.65
C GLN A 200 -5.08 -9.49 -4.33
N THR A 201 -5.13 -8.40 -3.57
CA THR A 201 -4.95 -7.03 -4.08
C THR A 201 -3.50 -6.57 -4.18
N THR A 202 -2.56 -7.37 -3.66
CA THR A 202 -1.12 -7.05 -3.68
C THR A 202 -0.37 -8.02 -4.58
N PRO A 203 0.49 -7.56 -5.51
CA PRO A 203 1.30 -8.41 -6.37
C PRO A 203 2.14 -9.40 -5.57
N GLY A 204 2.33 -10.59 -6.14
CA GLY A 204 3.09 -11.66 -5.50
C GLY A 204 2.84 -13.02 -6.14
N SER A 205 3.74 -13.97 -5.89
CA SER A 205 3.63 -15.33 -6.41
C SER A 205 3.16 -16.31 -5.34
N GLY A 206 2.41 -17.33 -5.74
CA GLY A 206 2.05 -18.45 -4.89
C GLY A 206 1.35 -19.54 -5.68
N TYR A 207 0.43 -20.25 -5.05
CA TYR A 207 -0.11 -21.50 -5.58
C TYR A 207 -1.62 -21.61 -5.40
N VAL A 208 -2.23 -22.36 -6.30
CA VAL A 208 -3.57 -22.93 -6.15
C VAL A 208 -3.42 -24.45 -6.10
N ASN A 209 -3.99 -25.06 -5.08
CA ASN A 209 -3.94 -26.50 -4.84
C ASN A 209 -5.32 -27.12 -5.00
N ALA A 210 -5.37 -28.21 -5.76
CA ALA A 210 -6.48 -29.15 -5.84
C ALA A 210 -6.12 -30.41 -5.04
N SER A 211 -6.94 -30.81 -4.08
CA SER A 211 -6.68 -32.00 -3.27
C SER A 211 -7.85 -32.97 -3.23
N VAL A 212 -7.52 -34.26 -3.19
CA VAL A 212 -8.43 -35.37 -2.89
C VAL A 212 -7.73 -36.27 -1.87
N GLY A 213 -8.16 -36.21 -0.61
CA GLY A 213 -7.41 -36.84 0.49
C GLY A 213 -6.01 -36.25 0.61
N ASN A 214 -4.98 -37.11 0.56
CA ASN A 214 -3.57 -36.71 0.68
C ASN A 214 -2.90 -36.41 -0.67
N ILE A 215 -3.61 -36.60 -1.79
CA ILE A 215 -3.08 -36.34 -3.13
C ILE A 215 -3.36 -34.88 -3.49
N VAL A 216 -2.31 -34.15 -3.88
CA VAL A 216 -2.37 -32.71 -4.21
C VAL A 216 -1.80 -32.48 -5.60
N GLY A 217 -2.55 -31.75 -6.43
CA GLY A 217 -2.06 -31.11 -7.64
C GLY A 217 -1.96 -29.60 -7.42
N SER A 218 -0.92 -28.97 -7.96
CA SER A 218 -0.65 -27.54 -7.76
C SER A 218 -0.49 -26.81 -9.08
N ALA A 219 -0.98 -25.57 -9.12
CA ALA A 219 -0.69 -24.59 -10.16
C ALA A 219 -0.01 -23.37 -9.55
N ILE A 220 0.95 -22.81 -10.28
CA ILE A 220 1.63 -21.57 -9.89
C ILE A 220 0.79 -20.39 -10.37
N VAL A 221 0.59 -19.43 -9.48
CA VAL A 221 -0.10 -18.18 -9.80
C VAL A 221 0.82 -17.02 -9.48
N ASN A 222 1.00 -16.14 -10.46
CA ASN A 222 1.70 -14.88 -10.28
C ASN A 222 0.68 -13.74 -10.34
N VAL A 223 0.44 -13.09 -9.21
CA VAL A 223 -0.42 -11.91 -9.13
C VAL A 223 0.39 -10.70 -9.59
N THR A 224 0.00 -10.12 -10.71
CA THR A 224 0.62 -8.92 -11.27
C THR A 224 -0.15 -7.66 -10.85
N PRO A 225 0.44 -6.46 -10.91
CA PRO A 225 -0.33 -5.22 -10.75
C PRO A 225 -1.55 -5.21 -11.68
N ALA A 226 -2.65 -4.63 -11.21
CA ALA A 226 -3.83 -4.39 -12.04
C ALA A 226 -3.55 -3.32 -13.11
N PRO A 227 -4.44 -3.11 -14.09
CA PRO A 227 -4.27 -2.06 -15.08
C PRO A 227 -4.05 -0.68 -14.42
N LEU A 228 -3.26 0.16 -15.11
CA LEU A 228 -2.97 1.52 -14.66
C LEU A 228 -4.27 2.27 -14.37
N HIS A 229 -4.34 2.91 -13.20
CA HIS A 229 -5.49 3.68 -12.74
C HIS A 229 -5.15 5.18 -12.62
N HIS A 230 -3.99 5.50 -12.03
CA HIS A 230 -3.56 6.88 -11.86
C HIS A 230 -2.04 7.03 -11.94
N ILE A 231 -1.59 8.27 -12.11
CA ILE A 231 -0.17 8.63 -12.21
C ILE A 231 0.11 9.73 -11.18
N VAL A 232 1.18 9.57 -10.40
CA VAL A 232 1.69 10.60 -9.49
C VAL A 232 2.95 11.20 -10.11
N VAL A 233 3.00 12.52 -10.21
CA VAL A 233 4.14 13.27 -10.73
C VAL A 233 4.81 14.05 -9.61
N LEU A 234 6.11 13.90 -9.46
CA LEU A 234 6.93 14.55 -8.44
C LEU A 234 8.15 15.25 -9.07
N PRO A 235 8.64 16.36 -8.49
CA PRO A 235 8.10 17.05 -7.31
C PRO A 235 6.81 17.85 -7.63
N SER A 236 5.95 18.07 -6.63
CA SER A 236 4.76 18.92 -6.74
C SER A 236 4.29 19.40 -5.35
N PRO A 237 4.17 20.71 -5.08
CA PRO A 237 4.59 21.82 -5.93
C PRO A 237 6.12 21.96 -6.00
N VAL A 238 6.63 22.68 -7.00
CA VAL A 238 8.06 23.05 -7.10
C VAL A 238 8.24 24.46 -7.65
N ASP A 239 9.20 25.20 -7.09
CA ASP A 239 9.59 26.51 -7.58
C ASP A 239 10.79 26.37 -8.53
N VAL A 240 10.68 26.95 -9.72
CA VAL A 240 11.73 26.89 -10.76
C VAL A 240 12.03 28.33 -11.21
N PRO A 241 13.28 28.80 -11.10
CA PRO A 241 13.65 30.12 -11.63
C PRO A 241 13.38 30.24 -13.12
N ALA A 242 13.03 31.42 -13.59
CA ALA A 242 12.86 31.73 -15.01
C ALA A 242 14.09 31.30 -15.82
N GLY A 243 13.88 30.55 -16.91
CA GLY A 243 14.96 29.95 -17.71
C GLY A 243 15.74 28.81 -17.04
N GLY A 244 15.40 28.42 -15.81
CA GLY A 244 15.95 27.26 -15.11
C GLY A 244 15.40 25.93 -15.62
N THR A 245 15.92 24.83 -15.07
CA THR A 245 15.50 23.47 -15.44
C THR A 245 15.08 22.65 -14.23
N GLN A 246 14.10 21.76 -14.39
CA GLN A 246 13.65 20.84 -13.36
C GLN A 246 13.34 19.46 -13.94
N VAL A 247 13.90 18.40 -13.37
CA VAL A 247 13.57 17.02 -13.75
C VAL A 247 12.37 16.53 -12.93
N PHE A 248 11.41 15.91 -13.59
CA PHE A 248 10.26 15.27 -12.96
C PHE A 248 10.35 13.74 -13.06
N THR A 249 9.69 13.08 -12.11
CA THR A 249 9.46 11.63 -12.10
C THR A 249 7.96 11.37 -12.11
N ALA A 250 7.53 10.35 -12.84
CA ALA A 250 6.14 9.91 -12.87
C ALA A 250 6.07 8.42 -12.50
N GLN A 251 5.25 8.09 -11.51
CA GLN A 251 4.98 6.72 -11.09
C GLN A 251 3.51 6.38 -11.36
N GLY A 252 3.29 5.31 -12.12
CA GLY A 252 1.97 4.77 -12.35
C GLY A 252 1.53 3.87 -11.20
N TYR A 253 0.23 3.85 -10.94
CA TYR A 253 -0.38 3.02 -9.92
C TYR A 253 -1.69 2.41 -10.43
N ASP A 254 -1.95 1.17 -10.03
CA ASP A 254 -3.24 0.52 -10.26
C ASP A 254 -4.32 1.02 -9.26
N ILE A 255 -5.52 0.44 -9.33
CA ILE A 255 -6.64 0.82 -8.45
C ILE A 255 -6.42 0.49 -6.97
N PHE A 256 -5.45 -0.38 -6.67
CA PHE A 256 -5.08 -0.79 -5.31
C PHE A 256 -3.79 -0.12 -4.82
N ASN A 257 -3.31 0.90 -5.53
CA ASN A 257 -2.05 1.62 -5.28
C ASN A 257 -0.78 0.75 -5.41
N ASN A 258 -0.81 -0.33 -6.18
CA ASN A 258 0.41 -1.04 -6.53
C ASN A 258 1.14 -0.32 -7.66
N PRO A 259 2.48 -0.25 -7.63
CA PRO A 259 3.24 0.42 -8.68
C PRO A 259 3.12 -0.32 -10.02
N VAL A 260 2.84 0.45 -11.08
CA VAL A 260 2.76 0.00 -12.46
C VAL A 260 3.85 0.70 -13.26
N SER A 261 4.62 -0.07 -14.04
CA SER A 261 5.61 0.50 -14.95
C SER A 261 4.94 1.27 -16.07
N ILE A 262 5.40 2.50 -16.33
CA ILE A 262 4.83 3.39 -17.34
C ILE A 262 5.90 4.05 -18.19
N THR A 263 5.52 4.47 -19.39
CA THR A 263 6.34 5.32 -20.27
C THR A 263 5.49 6.53 -20.69
N PRO A 264 5.41 7.56 -19.85
CA PRO A 264 4.52 8.68 -20.09
C PRO A 264 5.04 9.63 -21.17
N ALA A 265 4.11 10.23 -21.91
CA ALA A 265 4.37 11.45 -22.67
C ALA A 265 4.31 12.66 -21.73
N TRP A 266 5.29 13.54 -21.84
CA TRP A 266 5.41 14.73 -20.99
C TRP A 266 4.94 15.98 -21.72
N SER A 267 4.20 16.85 -21.03
CA SER A 267 3.79 18.16 -21.55
C SER A 267 3.72 19.20 -20.45
N THR A 268 3.68 20.48 -20.81
CA THR A 268 3.62 21.59 -19.85
C THR A 268 3.03 22.84 -20.48
N ASN A 269 2.54 23.76 -19.65
CA ASN A 269 2.17 25.12 -20.04
C ASN A 269 3.12 26.21 -19.46
N VAL A 270 4.17 25.82 -18.73
CA VAL A 270 5.12 26.74 -18.06
C VAL A 270 6.53 26.70 -18.66
N GLY A 271 6.69 26.13 -19.86
CA GLY A 271 8.01 25.88 -20.41
C GLY A 271 8.00 25.01 -21.65
N VAL A 272 9.09 24.29 -21.84
CA VAL A 272 9.25 23.22 -22.82
C VAL A 272 9.70 21.96 -22.07
N MET A 273 9.17 20.80 -22.45
CA MET A 273 9.64 19.51 -21.92
C MET A 273 10.66 18.87 -22.87
N VAL A 274 11.79 18.42 -22.34
CA VAL A 274 12.76 17.55 -23.01
C VAL A 274 12.83 16.25 -22.20
N GLY A 275 12.14 15.22 -22.68
CA GLY A 275 11.87 14.03 -21.87
C GLY A 275 11.09 14.42 -20.60
N SER A 276 11.58 14.00 -19.44
CA SER A 276 11.00 14.40 -18.14
C SER A 276 11.60 15.69 -17.56
N THR A 277 12.42 16.42 -18.33
CA THR A 277 13.04 17.66 -17.88
C THR A 277 12.26 18.87 -18.41
N LEU A 278 11.75 19.69 -17.50
CA LEU A 278 11.22 21.02 -17.79
C LEU A 278 12.36 22.00 -18.02
N ILE A 279 12.26 22.80 -19.07
CA ILE A 279 12.96 24.07 -19.25
C ILE A 279 11.92 25.17 -19.05
N ALA A 280 12.05 25.92 -17.95
CA ALA A 280 11.08 26.94 -17.56
C ALA A 280 11.02 28.08 -18.58
N ARG A 281 9.82 28.65 -18.74
CA ARG A 281 9.61 29.91 -19.48
C ARG A 281 10.46 31.03 -18.88
N GLN A 282 10.82 31.97 -19.73
CA GLN A 282 11.60 33.15 -19.35
C GLN A 282 10.70 34.28 -18.84
N THR A 283 9.52 34.49 -19.43
CA THR A 283 8.51 35.47 -18.98
C THR A 283 7.09 35.08 -19.42
N PRO A 284 6.04 35.59 -18.74
CA PRO A 284 6.07 36.10 -17.37
C PRO A 284 6.18 34.96 -16.34
N THR A 285 6.69 35.26 -15.15
CA THR A 285 6.59 34.38 -13.98
C THR A 285 5.14 34.04 -13.64
N GLY A 286 4.90 32.88 -13.04
CA GLY A 286 3.55 32.43 -12.69
C GLY A 286 3.46 30.93 -12.42
N THR A 287 2.28 30.49 -11.99
CA THR A 287 2.01 29.07 -11.71
C THR A 287 1.43 28.37 -12.93
N GLY A 288 1.82 27.12 -13.12
CA GLY A 288 1.15 26.20 -14.03
C GLY A 288 1.53 24.76 -13.73
N ASN A 289 1.56 23.92 -14.76
CA ASN A 289 1.61 22.48 -14.57
C ASN A 289 2.55 21.77 -15.55
N VAL A 290 3.06 20.65 -15.09
CA VAL A 290 3.65 19.60 -15.91
C VAL A 290 2.73 18.39 -15.84
N TRP A 291 2.49 17.74 -16.97
CA TRP A 291 1.66 16.56 -17.09
C TRP A 291 2.47 15.36 -17.58
N ALA A 292 2.18 14.20 -17.01
CA ALA A 292 2.64 12.90 -17.49
C ALA A 292 1.42 12.09 -17.93
N THR A 293 1.36 11.70 -19.20
CA THR A 293 0.18 11.07 -19.81
C THR A 293 0.50 9.68 -20.35
N VAL A 294 -0.34 8.70 -20.02
CA VAL A 294 -0.32 7.35 -20.59
C VAL A 294 -1.74 7.02 -21.06
N GLY A 295 -1.95 6.97 -22.38
CA GLY A 295 -3.29 6.82 -22.95
C GLY A 295 -4.20 7.97 -22.50
N SER A 296 -5.30 7.65 -21.83
CA SER A 296 -6.24 8.63 -21.25
C SER A 296 -5.94 9.04 -19.81
N ILE A 297 -4.94 8.44 -19.17
CA ILE A 297 -4.61 8.67 -17.76
C ILE A 297 -3.55 9.76 -17.67
N VAL A 298 -3.82 10.78 -16.86
CA VAL A 298 -2.97 11.96 -16.72
C VAL A 298 -2.63 12.17 -15.24
N GLY A 299 -1.34 12.24 -14.93
CA GLY A 299 -0.84 12.78 -13.67
C GLY A 299 -0.34 14.21 -13.89
N SER A 300 -0.41 15.05 -12.85
CA SER A 300 0.06 16.43 -12.92
C SER A 300 0.94 16.79 -11.72
N ALA A 301 1.87 17.71 -11.96
CA ALA A 301 2.64 18.41 -10.94
C ALA A 301 2.42 19.91 -11.08
N VAL A 302 2.35 20.62 -9.96
CA VAL A 302 2.27 22.09 -9.92
C VAL A 302 3.68 22.67 -9.94
N VAL A 303 3.88 23.69 -10.77
CA VAL A 303 5.17 24.39 -10.93
C VAL A 303 4.94 25.89 -10.80
N ASN A 304 5.72 26.55 -9.95
CA ASN A 304 5.76 28.00 -9.87
C ASN A 304 7.03 28.50 -10.55
N ILE A 305 6.88 29.27 -11.62
CA ILE A 305 8.00 29.98 -12.21
C ILE A 305 8.24 31.25 -11.40
N VAL A 306 9.38 31.31 -10.72
CA VAL A 306 9.82 32.45 -9.91
C VAL A 306 10.86 33.26 -10.69
N PRO A 307 11.05 34.56 -10.40
CA PRO A 307 12.10 35.34 -11.03
C PRO A 307 13.48 34.67 -10.86
N ALA A 308 14.35 34.82 -11.85
CA ALA A 308 15.76 34.44 -11.70
C ALA A 308 16.49 35.41 -10.76
N SER A 309 17.81 35.25 -10.64
CA SER A 309 18.63 36.15 -9.82
C SER A 309 18.50 37.60 -10.29
N LEU A 310 18.53 38.54 -9.33
CA LEU A 310 18.54 39.98 -9.60
C LEU A 310 19.64 40.33 -10.60
N HIS A 311 19.27 41.06 -11.66
CA HIS A 311 20.17 41.51 -12.73
C HIS A 311 20.30 43.03 -12.75
N HIS A 312 19.18 43.75 -12.62
CA HIS A 312 19.18 45.21 -12.61
C HIS A 312 18.09 45.78 -11.70
N ILE A 313 18.20 47.07 -11.39
CA ILE A 313 17.22 47.84 -10.62
C ILE A 313 16.73 48.96 -11.53
N VAL A 314 15.49 49.39 -11.36
CA VAL A 314 14.95 50.61 -11.97
C VAL A 314 14.41 51.50 -10.87
N VAL A 315 14.97 52.70 -10.74
CA VAL A 315 14.53 53.76 -9.83
C VAL A 315 13.49 54.63 -10.51
N SER A 316 12.44 55.03 -9.78
CA SER A 316 11.40 55.94 -10.27
C SER A 316 11.05 57.00 -9.21
N PRO A 317 10.85 58.28 -9.60
CA PRO A 317 11.03 58.82 -10.94
C PRO A 317 12.50 58.78 -11.40
N ASP A 318 12.74 58.66 -12.70
CA ASP A 318 14.10 58.64 -13.29
C ASP A 318 14.73 60.05 -13.32
N ASP A 319 13.89 61.08 -13.46
CA ASP A 319 14.28 62.49 -13.38
C ASP A 319 13.23 63.30 -12.60
N ALA A 320 13.68 64.19 -11.70
CA ALA A 320 12.78 65.02 -10.90
C ALA A 320 13.37 66.38 -10.52
N ASN A 321 12.53 67.41 -10.57
CA ASN A 321 12.81 68.71 -9.97
C ASN A 321 12.24 68.77 -8.55
N VAL A 322 13.09 69.05 -7.56
CA VAL A 322 12.70 69.12 -6.15
C VAL A 322 13.13 70.47 -5.57
N PRO A 323 12.19 71.33 -5.13
CA PRO A 323 12.56 72.59 -4.50
C PRO A 323 13.39 72.37 -3.22
N VAL A 324 14.32 73.28 -2.94
CA VAL A 324 15.13 73.26 -1.70
C VAL A 324 14.25 73.08 -0.46
N GLY A 325 14.71 72.25 0.48
CA GLY A 325 13.99 71.93 1.71
C GLY A 325 12.71 71.10 1.54
N SER A 326 12.33 70.73 0.31
CA SER A 326 11.21 69.82 0.04
C SER A 326 11.65 68.35 0.06
N SER A 327 10.68 67.43 -0.06
CA SER A 327 10.95 66.00 -0.11
C SER A 327 10.22 65.32 -1.27
N LEU A 328 10.76 64.20 -1.74
CA LEU A 328 10.19 63.37 -2.80
C LEU A 328 10.39 61.89 -2.44
N ILE A 329 9.38 61.06 -2.67
CA ILE A 329 9.48 59.61 -2.47
C ILE A 329 9.92 58.97 -3.78
N TYR A 330 10.98 58.19 -3.73
CA TYR A 330 11.41 57.31 -4.81
C TYR A 330 10.90 55.89 -4.57
N THR A 331 10.76 55.13 -5.65
CA THR A 331 10.52 53.69 -5.64
C THR A 331 11.61 53.01 -6.45
N ALA A 332 11.91 51.75 -6.12
CA ALA A 332 12.85 50.94 -6.89
C ALA A 332 12.27 49.54 -7.07
N VAL A 333 12.32 49.02 -8.30
CA VAL A 333 11.91 47.66 -8.63
C VAL A 333 13.13 46.92 -9.15
N GLY A 334 13.41 45.75 -8.58
CA GLY A 334 14.45 44.86 -9.09
C GLY A 334 13.91 44.03 -10.24
N TYR A 335 14.78 43.62 -11.14
CA TYR A 335 14.44 42.77 -12.27
C TYR A 335 15.51 41.71 -12.48
N ASP A 336 15.10 40.50 -12.86
CA ASP A 336 16.02 39.48 -13.36
C ASP A 336 16.49 39.80 -14.80
N ILE A 337 17.31 38.91 -15.36
CA ILE A 337 17.84 39.05 -16.74
C ILE A 337 16.75 39.01 -17.81
N TYR A 338 15.55 38.51 -17.48
CA TYR A 338 14.41 38.39 -18.39
C TYR A 338 13.36 39.49 -18.15
N ASN A 339 13.63 40.48 -17.31
CA ASN A 339 12.70 41.54 -16.90
C ASN A 339 11.48 41.06 -16.09
N ASN A 340 11.59 39.94 -15.37
CA ASN A 340 10.59 39.61 -14.35
C ASN A 340 10.87 40.44 -13.08
N PRO A 341 9.83 41.06 -12.47
CA PRO A 341 10.00 41.89 -11.29
C PRO A 341 10.39 41.05 -10.06
N ILE A 342 11.30 41.60 -9.27
CA ILE A 342 11.80 41.06 -8.01
C ILE A 342 11.55 42.10 -6.93
N ASN A 343 10.94 41.66 -5.83
CA ASN A 343 10.85 42.50 -4.64
C ASN A 343 12.24 42.66 -4.03
N ILE A 344 12.68 43.91 -3.88
CA ILE A 344 13.99 44.26 -3.35
C ILE A 344 13.86 45.18 -2.13
N ASN A 345 14.88 45.17 -1.28
CA ASN A 345 15.03 46.11 -0.16
C ASN A 345 16.34 46.88 -0.34
N PRO A 346 16.37 47.92 -1.20
CA PRO A 346 17.58 48.64 -1.52
C PRO A 346 18.02 49.58 -0.39
N VAL A 347 19.32 49.83 -0.33
CA VAL A 347 19.90 50.96 0.41
C VAL A 347 19.85 52.19 -0.50
N TRP A 348 19.30 53.28 0.01
CA TRP A 348 19.16 54.54 -0.70
C TRP A 348 20.25 55.54 -0.31
N THR A 349 20.87 56.19 -1.28
CA THR A 349 21.86 57.25 -1.07
C THR A 349 21.62 58.43 -2.02
N THR A 350 22.11 59.61 -1.64
CA THR A 350 22.10 60.79 -2.51
C THR A 350 23.33 61.66 -2.23
N ASN A 351 23.69 62.51 -3.19
CA ASN A 351 24.77 63.49 -3.08
C ASN A 351 24.27 64.95 -2.98
N VAL A 352 22.96 65.20 -2.99
CA VAL A 352 22.36 66.56 -2.95
C VAL A 352 21.26 66.70 -1.88
N GLY A 353 21.52 66.14 -0.71
CA GLY A 353 20.56 66.09 0.39
C GLY A 353 20.83 64.89 1.30
N TYR A 354 19.76 64.29 1.81
CA TYR A 354 19.84 63.01 2.53
C TYR A 354 18.62 62.14 2.26
N MET A 355 18.76 60.83 2.53
CA MET A 355 17.68 59.85 2.38
C MET A 355 17.18 59.40 3.76
N GLN A 356 15.87 59.23 3.90
CA GLN A 356 15.25 58.50 5.02
C GLN A 356 14.35 57.42 4.44
N GLY A 357 14.83 56.17 4.42
CA GLY A 357 14.20 55.11 3.63
C GLY A 357 14.25 55.46 2.16
N SER A 358 13.11 55.37 1.46
CA SER A 358 13.00 55.79 0.06
C SER A 358 12.59 57.26 -0.14
N THR A 359 12.48 58.03 0.95
CA THR A 359 12.17 59.46 0.89
C THR A 359 13.46 60.27 0.81
N PHE A 360 13.60 61.03 -0.28
CA PHE A 360 14.64 62.03 -0.49
C PHE A 360 14.24 63.36 0.16
N TYR A 361 15.20 64.00 0.84
CA TYR A 361 15.07 65.36 1.37
C TYR A 361 16.12 66.25 0.71
N ALA A 362 15.66 67.26 -0.03
CA ALA A 362 16.52 68.18 -0.75
C ALA A 362 17.30 69.08 0.22
N GLN A 363 18.58 69.30 -0.09
CA GLN A 363 19.39 70.29 0.61
C GLN A 363 18.86 71.73 0.41
N THR A 364 19.47 72.70 1.09
CA THR A 364 19.02 74.10 1.08
C THR A 364 19.60 74.95 -0.05
N THR A 365 20.42 74.37 -0.92
CA THR A 365 21.12 75.07 -2.01
C THR A 365 20.90 74.34 -3.34
N PRO A 366 20.49 75.03 -4.42
CA PRO A 366 20.27 74.41 -5.71
C PRO A 366 21.50 73.65 -6.23
N ALA A 367 21.28 72.44 -6.73
CA ALA A 367 22.31 71.57 -7.29
C ALA A 367 21.69 70.42 -8.08
N ASP A 368 22.41 69.93 -9.08
CA ASP A 368 22.09 68.68 -9.75
C ASP A 368 22.80 67.52 -9.06
N GLY A 369 22.09 66.42 -8.89
CA GLY A 369 22.63 65.24 -8.22
C GLY A 369 21.88 63.97 -8.58
N LEU A 370 22.14 62.93 -7.80
CA LEU A 370 21.62 61.59 -8.02
C LEU A 370 20.95 61.07 -6.74
N VAL A 371 19.91 60.26 -6.95
CA VAL A 371 19.36 59.35 -5.93
C VAL A 371 19.59 57.93 -6.40
N THR A 372 20.36 57.16 -5.63
CA THR A 372 20.82 55.82 -6.00
C THR A 372 20.19 54.77 -5.08
N ALA A 373 19.62 53.71 -5.67
CA ALA A 373 19.17 52.51 -4.98
C ALA A 373 20.18 51.38 -5.20
N THR A 374 20.64 50.72 -4.14
CA THR A 374 21.66 49.66 -4.22
C THR A 374 21.22 48.39 -3.48
N VAL A 375 21.41 47.22 -4.11
CA VAL A 375 21.27 45.88 -3.51
C VAL A 375 22.54 45.09 -3.81
N GLY A 376 23.38 44.85 -2.80
CA GLY A 376 24.67 44.20 -3.00
C GLY A 376 25.56 45.01 -3.94
N SER A 377 25.93 44.44 -5.09
CA SER A 377 26.72 45.11 -6.13
C SER A 377 25.89 45.70 -7.27
N ILE A 378 24.56 45.56 -7.23
CA ILE A 378 23.65 46.04 -8.28
C ILE A 378 23.04 47.34 -7.80
N SER A 379 23.13 48.39 -8.61
CA SER A 379 22.58 49.70 -8.31
C SER A 379 22.01 50.36 -9.55
N ASP A 380 21.05 51.25 -9.34
CA ASP A 380 20.53 52.18 -10.34
C ASP A 380 20.37 53.58 -9.74
N SER A 381 20.47 54.62 -10.57
CA SER A 381 20.44 56.02 -10.12
C SER A 381 19.52 56.87 -10.98
N ALA A 382 18.66 57.65 -10.31
CA ALA A 382 17.83 58.68 -10.91
C ALA A 382 18.47 60.07 -10.76
N THR A 383 18.27 60.94 -11.75
CA THR A 383 18.68 62.35 -11.68
C THR A 383 17.71 63.16 -10.84
N VAL A 384 18.26 64.06 -10.02
CA VAL A 384 17.46 65.01 -9.26
C VAL A 384 18.05 66.40 -9.39
N HIS A 385 17.19 67.33 -9.75
CA HIS A 385 17.48 68.75 -9.87
C HIS A 385 16.93 69.45 -8.62
N VAL A 386 17.80 69.80 -7.68
CA VAL A 386 17.41 70.62 -6.54
C VAL A 386 17.30 72.06 -7.03
N ILE A 387 16.07 72.58 -7.08
CA ILE A 387 15.78 73.92 -7.61
C ILE A 387 15.47 74.91 -6.49
N ALA A 388 15.56 76.20 -6.78
CA ALA A 388 15.20 77.23 -5.82
C ALA A 388 13.72 77.09 -5.39
N GLY A 389 13.44 77.48 -4.15
CA GLY A 389 12.10 77.42 -3.56
C GLY A 389 11.15 78.46 -4.15
N ALA A 390 9.94 78.52 -3.60
CA ALA A 390 9.04 79.62 -3.91
C ALA A 390 9.67 80.97 -3.51
N LEU A 391 9.46 82.00 -4.34
CA LEU A 391 9.88 83.36 -4.04
C LEU A 391 9.36 83.79 -2.65
N ASN A 392 10.25 84.26 -1.80
CA ASN A 392 9.96 84.68 -0.44
C ASN A 392 10.03 86.21 -0.29
N HIS A 393 11.09 86.84 -0.81
CA HIS A 393 11.27 88.30 -0.78
C HIS A 393 12.06 88.80 -2.00
N ILE A 394 12.00 90.11 -2.25
CA ILE A 394 12.75 90.78 -3.31
C ILE A 394 13.71 91.77 -2.65
N HIS A 395 14.99 91.68 -3.01
CA HIS A 395 16.03 92.63 -2.63
C HIS A 395 16.34 93.55 -3.82
N VAL A 396 16.44 94.85 -3.59
CA VAL A 396 16.71 95.86 -4.64
C VAL A 396 18.02 96.57 -4.35
N GLU A 397 18.91 96.62 -5.34
CA GLU A 397 20.19 97.29 -5.25
C GLU A 397 20.35 98.44 -6.26
N PRO A 398 20.95 99.57 -5.84
CA PRO A 398 21.41 99.89 -4.48
C PRO A 398 20.26 100.28 -3.55
N ILE A 399 20.39 99.97 -2.25
CA ILE A 399 19.37 100.31 -1.23
C ILE A 399 19.20 101.82 -1.03
N GLN A 400 20.24 102.59 -1.34
CA GLN A 400 20.25 104.06 -1.35
C GLN A 400 21.22 104.55 -2.42
N ILE A 401 20.85 105.62 -3.13
CA ILE A 401 21.69 106.29 -4.11
C ILE A 401 21.45 107.80 -4.07
N ASP A 402 22.51 108.57 -4.29
CA ASP A 402 22.40 110.02 -4.51
C ASP A 402 22.42 110.28 -6.02
N VAL A 403 21.30 110.74 -6.58
CA VAL A 403 21.17 111.04 -8.01
C VAL A 403 20.94 112.55 -8.19
N PRO A 404 21.82 113.27 -8.91
CA PRO A 404 21.63 114.67 -9.25
C PRO A 404 20.35 114.90 -10.05
N ALA A 405 19.76 116.10 -9.95
CA ALA A 405 18.55 116.45 -10.71
C ALA A 405 18.76 116.28 -12.23
N GLY A 406 17.93 115.46 -12.88
CA GLY A 406 18.04 115.10 -14.30
C GLY A 406 18.94 113.89 -14.60
N GLY A 407 19.58 113.28 -13.58
CA GLY A 407 20.35 112.06 -13.72
C GLY A 407 19.47 110.81 -13.84
N THR A 408 20.05 109.71 -14.32
CA THR A 408 19.41 108.39 -14.39
C THR A 408 20.27 107.36 -13.66
N TYR A 409 19.61 106.38 -13.05
CA TYR A 409 20.26 105.24 -12.39
C TYR A 409 19.44 103.98 -12.64
N THR A 410 20.09 102.82 -12.70
CA THR A 410 19.43 101.53 -12.93
C THR A 410 19.44 100.71 -11.65
N PHE A 411 18.24 100.36 -11.15
CA PHE A 411 18.10 99.42 -10.04
C PHE A 411 18.09 97.98 -10.55
N THR A 412 18.59 97.07 -9.73
CA THR A 412 18.49 95.61 -9.96
C THR A 412 17.64 95.01 -8.85
N ALA A 413 16.60 94.25 -9.20
CA ALA A 413 15.78 93.52 -8.25
C ALA A 413 16.10 92.03 -8.37
N ILE A 414 16.47 91.42 -7.25
CA ILE A 414 16.82 90.00 -7.14
C ILE A 414 15.81 89.36 -6.22
N GLY A 415 15.13 88.32 -6.71
CA GLY A 415 14.23 87.51 -5.90
C GLY A 415 15.01 86.49 -5.09
N HIS A 416 14.62 86.27 -3.85
CA HIS A 416 15.18 85.23 -2.98
C HIS A 416 14.08 84.32 -2.45
N ASP A 417 14.36 83.03 -2.34
CA ASP A 417 13.52 82.07 -1.60
C ASP A 417 13.74 82.17 -0.08
N ALA A 418 13.05 81.33 0.69
CA ALA A 418 13.16 81.31 2.16
C ALA A 418 14.56 80.89 2.68
N PHE A 419 15.40 80.31 1.82
CA PHE A 419 16.76 79.89 2.11
C PHE A 419 17.81 80.84 1.49
N HIS A 420 17.38 82.01 0.99
CA HIS A 420 18.19 83.03 0.33
C HIS A 420 18.77 82.62 -1.04
N ASN A 421 18.29 81.56 -1.67
CA ASN A 421 18.69 81.23 -3.04
C ASN A 421 18.03 82.19 -4.03
N VAL A 422 18.75 82.53 -5.10
CA VAL A 422 18.24 83.40 -6.15
C VAL A 422 17.10 82.71 -6.89
N VAL A 423 15.95 83.39 -6.95
CA VAL A 423 14.78 82.97 -7.71
C VAL A 423 14.60 83.95 -8.88
N PRO A 424 14.52 83.48 -10.13
CA PRO A 424 14.23 84.35 -11.28
C PRO A 424 12.91 85.11 -11.08
N ILE A 425 12.95 86.43 -11.27
CA ILE A 425 11.77 87.31 -11.21
C ILE A 425 11.72 88.21 -12.43
N THR A 426 10.52 88.67 -12.78
CA THR A 426 10.29 89.74 -13.77
C THR A 426 9.69 90.94 -13.03
N PRO A 427 10.52 91.85 -12.50
CA PRO A 427 10.05 92.99 -11.72
C PRO A 427 9.27 93.96 -12.62
N VAL A 428 8.17 94.50 -12.10
CA VAL A 428 7.52 95.69 -12.65
C VAL A 428 8.01 96.87 -11.82
N TRP A 429 8.75 97.77 -12.46
CA TRP A 429 9.46 98.90 -11.83
C TRP A 429 8.62 100.16 -11.74
#